data_AF-A0A958H592-F1
#
_entry.id   AF-A0A958H592-F1
#
_cell.length_a   1.000
_cell.length_b   1.000
_cell.length_c   1.000
_cell.angle_alpha   90.00
_cell.angle_beta   90.00
_cell.angle_gamma   90.00
#
_symmetry.space_group_name_H-M   'P 1'
#
loop_
_entity.id
_entity.type
_entity.pdbx_description
1 polymer ?
#
loop_
_entity_poly.entity_id
_entity_poly.type
_entity_poly.pdbx_seq_one_letter_code
_entity_poly.pdbx_strand_id
1 'polypeptide(L)'
;ELWHKGATSGNTMVLTDAHYDCDRDALLLRVVPRGPACHTGSTSCFFNPLTFNDVIDSDGSRRAGEPLFQWSEEAAQGEDS
;
A
#
# COMPACT_ATOMS: atom_id res chain seq x y z
N GLU A 1 20.84 -2.26 -16.14
CA GLU A 1 20.19 -3.57 -16.37
C GLU A 1 18.83 -3.57 -15.70
N LEU A 2 17.88 -4.35 -16.20
CA LEU A 2 16.56 -4.50 -15.57
C LEU A 2 16.64 -5.54 -14.44
N TRP A 3 16.04 -5.24 -13.30
CA TRP A 3 15.98 -6.18 -12.17
C TRP A 3 14.72 -7.04 -12.25
N HIS A 4 14.88 -8.33 -11.97
CA HIS A 4 13.78 -9.28 -11.92
C HIS A 4 13.48 -9.67 -10.47
N LYS A 5 12.25 -9.39 -10.01
CA LYS A 5 11.79 -9.70 -8.65
C LYS A 5 12.02 -11.17 -8.32
N GLY A 6 12.84 -11.42 -7.29
CA GLY A 6 13.13 -12.76 -6.82
C GLY A 6 14.25 -13.48 -7.59
N ALA A 7 14.98 -12.82 -8.50
CA ALA A 7 16.09 -13.44 -9.22
C ALA A 7 17.15 -14.09 -8.30
N THR A 8 17.44 -13.47 -7.16
CA THR A 8 18.38 -14.00 -6.17
C THR A 8 17.70 -14.87 -5.11
N SER A 9 16.49 -14.50 -4.65
CA SER A 9 15.83 -15.19 -3.52
C SER A 9 14.93 -16.36 -3.93
N GLY A 10 14.60 -16.50 -5.20
CA GLY A 10 13.57 -17.43 -5.69
C GLY A 10 12.12 -16.94 -5.50
N ASN A 11 11.91 -15.88 -4.70
CA ASN A 11 10.58 -15.31 -4.41
C ASN A 11 10.05 -14.47 -5.58
N THR A 12 9.78 -15.15 -6.68
CA THR A 12 9.28 -14.60 -7.95
C THR A 12 7.78 -14.32 -7.88
N MET A 13 7.29 -13.51 -8.83
CA MET A 13 5.88 -13.14 -8.94
C MET A 13 5.42 -13.42 -10.36
N VAL A 14 4.46 -14.34 -10.51
CA VAL A 14 3.90 -14.70 -11.83
C VAL A 14 2.78 -13.72 -12.15
N LEU A 15 2.94 -12.90 -13.17
CA LEU A 15 1.92 -11.95 -13.63
C LEU A 15 0.68 -12.69 -14.15
N THR A 16 -0.49 -12.29 -13.67
CA THR A 16 -1.78 -12.83 -14.13
C THR A 16 -2.65 -11.80 -14.84
N ASP A 17 -2.53 -10.53 -14.47
CA ASP A 17 -3.32 -9.44 -15.05
C ASP A 17 -2.63 -8.09 -14.82
N ALA A 18 -2.94 -7.10 -15.66
CA ALA A 18 -2.34 -5.77 -15.60
C ALA A 18 -3.35 -4.69 -16.01
N HIS A 19 -3.43 -3.62 -15.22
CA HIS A 19 -4.18 -2.42 -15.53
C HIS A 19 -3.26 -1.20 -15.47
N TYR A 20 -3.61 -0.16 -16.23
CA TYR A 20 -3.07 1.19 -16.06
C TYR A 20 -4.17 2.09 -15.48
N ASP A 21 -3.80 3.20 -14.86
CA ASP A 21 -4.76 4.16 -14.29
C ASP A 21 -5.33 5.14 -15.34
N CYS A 22 -6.10 6.14 -14.91
CA CYS A 22 -6.90 6.94 -15.86
C CYS A 22 -6.05 7.88 -16.73
N ASP A 23 -4.96 8.43 -16.20
CA ASP A 23 -4.01 9.31 -16.85
C ASP A 23 -2.72 8.61 -17.30
N ARG A 24 -2.60 7.31 -17.00
CA ARG A 24 -1.62 6.37 -17.58
C ARG A 24 -0.20 6.59 -17.05
N ASP A 25 -0.06 7.00 -15.80
CA ASP A 25 1.24 7.15 -15.14
C ASP A 25 1.55 6.05 -14.11
N ALA A 26 0.56 5.18 -13.80
CA ALA A 26 0.76 4.02 -12.95
C ALA A 26 0.25 2.70 -13.56
N LEU A 27 0.84 1.58 -13.12
CA LEU A 27 0.40 0.22 -13.43
C LEU A 27 0.03 -0.54 -12.16
N LEU A 28 -1.12 -1.21 -12.17
CA LEU A 28 -1.53 -2.20 -11.18
C LEU A 28 -1.33 -3.60 -11.76
N LEU A 29 -0.38 -4.34 -11.19
CA LEU A 29 -0.08 -5.72 -11.59
C LEU A 29 -0.67 -6.70 -10.58
N ARG A 30 -1.49 -7.64 -11.05
CA ARG A 30 -1.96 -8.78 -10.25
C ARG A 30 -1.02 -9.96 -10.48
N VAL A 31 -0.58 -10.59 -9.39
CA VAL A 31 0.43 -11.65 -9.44
C VAL A 31 0.09 -12.82 -8.53
N VAL A 32 0.59 -14.01 -8.88
CA VAL A 32 0.69 -15.15 -7.98
C VAL A 32 2.13 -15.22 -7.43
N PRO A 33 2.34 -14.95 -6.13
CA PRO A 33 3.67 -14.96 -5.54
C PRO A 33 4.17 -16.40 -5.31
N ARG A 34 5.47 -16.64 -5.54
CA ARG A 34 6.17 -17.88 -5.20
C ARG A 34 7.04 -17.70 -3.95
N GLY A 35 6.41 -17.48 -2.81
CA GLY A 35 7.07 -17.13 -1.53
C GLY A 35 6.80 -15.69 -1.11
N PRO A 36 7.38 -15.22 0.01
CA PRO A 36 7.10 -13.90 0.55
C PRO A 36 7.59 -12.78 -0.37
N ALA A 37 6.76 -11.73 -0.51
CA ALA A 37 7.14 -10.56 -1.29
C ALA A 37 8.30 -9.80 -0.65
N CYS A 38 8.31 -9.73 0.69
CA CYS A 38 9.25 -8.94 1.48
C CYS A 38 10.51 -9.73 1.84
N HIS A 39 11.65 -9.04 1.93
CA HIS A 39 12.92 -9.62 2.34
C HIS A 39 12.96 -10.05 3.81
N THR A 40 12.01 -9.59 4.64
CA THR A 40 11.86 -10.00 6.04
C THR A 40 11.18 -11.36 6.20
N GLY A 41 10.64 -11.93 5.12
CA GLY A 41 9.78 -13.12 5.17
C GLY A 41 8.28 -12.80 5.25
N SER A 42 7.89 -11.53 5.37
CA SER A 42 6.48 -11.12 5.34
C SER A 42 5.86 -11.24 3.94
N THR A 43 4.57 -11.57 3.88
CA THR A 43 3.82 -11.74 2.62
C THR A 43 3.74 -10.44 1.81
N SER A 44 3.65 -9.29 2.47
CA SER A 44 3.67 -7.94 1.90
C SER A 44 4.76 -7.12 2.59
N CYS A 45 5.20 -6.00 2.00
CA CYS A 45 5.99 -4.99 2.71
C CYS A 45 5.11 -4.15 3.66
N PHE A 46 3.81 -4.04 3.37
CA PHE A 46 2.85 -3.23 4.10
C PHE A 46 2.21 -4.02 5.25
N PHE A 47 3.03 -4.53 6.17
CA PHE A 47 2.57 -5.30 7.33
C PHE A 47 2.40 -4.48 8.61
N ASN A 48 2.79 -3.21 8.60
CA ASN A 48 2.62 -2.28 9.72
C ASN A 48 1.37 -1.41 9.47
N PRO A 49 0.29 -1.56 10.25
CA PRO A 49 -0.91 -0.77 10.05
C PRO A 49 -0.72 0.68 10.54
N LEU A 50 -1.36 1.60 9.82
CA LEU A 50 -1.55 2.99 10.23
C LEU A 50 -2.98 3.20 10.75
N THR A 51 -3.09 4.11 11.70
CA THR A 51 -4.31 4.72 12.21
C THR A 51 -4.42 6.14 11.65
N PHE A 52 -5.63 6.71 11.64
CA PHE A 52 -5.88 8.04 11.08
C PHE A 52 -5.09 9.17 11.75
N ASN A 53 -4.65 8.95 13.00
CA ASN A 53 -3.89 9.94 13.75
C ASN A 53 -2.38 9.67 13.72
N ASP A 54 -1.88 8.70 12.95
CA ASP A 54 -0.44 8.49 12.89
C ASP A 54 0.24 9.56 12.05
N VAL A 55 1.27 10.16 12.65
CA VAL A 55 2.24 11.00 11.94
C VAL A 55 3.52 10.18 11.80
N ILE A 56 3.96 10.01 10.56
CA ILE A 56 5.24 9.41 10.21
C ILE A 56 6.21 10.54 9.89
N ASP A 57 7.18 10.73 10.78
CA ASP A 57 8.22 11.74 10.60
C ASP A 57 9.19 11.33 9.48
N SER A 58 9.94 12.29 8.95
CA SER A 58 10.89 12.04 7.85
C SER A 58 12.02 11.06 8.23
N ASP A 59 12.28 10.87 9.52
CA ASP A 59 13.24 9.89 10.03
C ASP A 59 12.64 8.49 10.19
N GLY A 60 11.36 8.31 9.83
CA GLY A 60 10.62 7.06 9.94
C GLY A 60 10.07 6.79 11.35
N SER A 61 10.27 7.71 12.31
CA SER A 61 9.64 7.58 13.62
C SER A 61 8.13 7.81 13.52
N ARG A 62 7.39 7.09 14.36
CA ARG A 62 5.93 7.14 14.44
C ARG A 62 5.52 7.80 15.74
N ARG A 63 4.64 8.78 15.65
CA ARG A 63 4.01 9.43 16.80
C ARG A 63 2.52 9.62 16.56
N ALA A 64 1.76 9.66 17.65
CA ALA A 64 0.38 10.12 17.60
C ALA A 64 0.40 11.61 17.22
N GLY A 65 -0.22 11.92 16.09
CA GLY A 65 -0.61 13.25 15.69
C GLY A 65 -1.92 13.67 16.34
N GLU A 66 -2.14 14.97 16.37
CA GLU A 66 -3.46 15.52 16.63
C GLU A 66 -4.41 15.13 15.48
N PRO A 67 -5.69 14.85 15.74
CA PRO A 67 -6.64 14.51 14.70
C PRO A 67 -6.74 15.65 13.68
N LEU A 68 -6.25 15.40 12.46
CA LEU A 68 -6.22 16.39 11.37
C LEU A 68 -7.61 16.66 10.78
N PHE A 69 -8.60 15.80 11.08
CA PHE A 69 -9.99 15.94 10.67
C PHE A 69 -10.92 15.52 11.82
N GLN A 70 -11.68 16.48 12.35
CA GLN A 70 -12.94 16.18 13.04
C GLN A 70 -13.97 15.90 11.95
N TRP A 71 -14.32 14.63 11.73
CA TRP A 71 -15.58 14.33 11.05
C TRP A 71 -16.70 14.95 11.90
N SER A 72 -17.28 16.08 11.46
CA SER A 72 -18.54 16.54 12.05
C SER A 72 -19.63 15.58 11.60
N GLU A 73 -20.47 15.15 12.54
CA GLU A 73 -21.59 14.23 12.26
C GLU A 73 -22.61 14.82 11.26
N GLU A 74 -22.50 16.11 10.91
CA GLU A 74 -23.36 16.80 9.94
C GLU A 74 -23.20 16.32 8.48
N ALA A 75 -22.05 15.75 8.09
CA ALA A 75 -21.85 15.29 6.70
C ALA A 75 -22.54 13.94 6.39
N ALA A 76 -23.05 13.22 7.39
CA ALA A 76 -23.74 11.94 7.22
C ALA A 76 -25.25 12.06 6.92
N GLN A 77 -25.78 13.29 6.84
CA GLN A 77 -27.20 13.56 6.59
C GLN A 77 -27.45 14.27 5.23
N GLY A 78 -26.56 14.09 4.26
CA GLY A 78 -26.81 14.47 2.86
C GLY A 78 -27.67 13.41 2.18
N GLU A 79 -28.91 13.77 1.89
CA GLU A 79 -30.00 12.93 1.41
C GLU A 79 -29.72 12.23 0.07
N ASP A 80 -30.19 10.99 0.00
CA ASP A 80 -30.54 10.26 -1.22
C ASP A 80 -31.60 11.07 -1.97
N SER A 81 -31.26 11.58 -3.16
CA SER A 81 -32.19 12.14 -4.14
C SER A 81 -31.69 11.92 -5.57
#